data_AF-A0A2F0AKP6-F1
#
_entry.id   AF-A0A2F0AKP6-F1
#
_cell.length_a   1.000
_cell.length_b   1.000
_cell.length_c   1.000
_cell.angle_alpha   90.00
_cell.angle_beta   90.00
_cell.angle_gamma   90.00
#
_symmetry.space_group_name_H-M   'P 1'
#
loop_
_entity.id
_entity.type
_entity.pdbx_description
1 polymer ?
#
loop_
_entity_poly.entity_id
_entity_poly.type
_entity_poly.pdbx_seq_one_letter_code
_entity_poly.pdbx_strand_id
1 'polypeptide(L)'
;MARRELFKNKKFNLMKASKNFFIQKGFKNFSLKSFYQKKKYITVNSPCSINVLILSYKNNINNVLITGDIIWFSDNSVQKIKSLISKSLSLSQESIVLSASHTHGTPNPEKSILLPEYSKSFDNYIIKETLIAYKLAKKSKKIKVLMEFSRVTNDKFAVNRRRKALSFKNGMGFKMQNLPNFIKKNDKNIDILDILNSKNNKIVATILKVNCHPVAAIKNEVGGDYVGILKEKLKSRSDQVFFLQGFCGDIRPKIIKKNTTFKDYLITFLVGKRFRKQKAEDSLKVASSIFRSIKNKMSMNKKVYINSLGQSKEIFCNLKLENGTFFRKKLNITIWNWHKVIFIFLNGEILSGYNILSYKDSEVICVGYANGMIGYLPTKKDLMEGGYEVDKSRKNFQIESRISIENEKIIKDNILILLKESF
;
A
#
# COMPACT_ATOMS: atom_id res chain seq x y z
N MET A 1 35.88 2.80 0.34
CA MET A 1 36.16 1.41 -0.06
C MET A 1 34.91 0.51 -0.13
N ALA A 2 34.00 0.54 0.86
CA ALA A 2 32.82 -0.35 0.93
C ALA A 2 31.92 -0.39 -0.34
N ARG A 3 31.66 0.75 -0.99
CA ARG A 3 30.83 0.79 -2.22
C ARG A 3 31.48 -0.02 -3.36
N ARG A 4 32.78 0.17 -3.61
CA ARG A 4 33.54 -0.46 -4.71
C ARG A 4 33.64 -1.99 -4.57
N GLU A 5 33.69 -2.54 -3.36
CA GLU A 5 33.69 -4.00 -3.14
C GLU A 5 32.31 -4.64 -3.35
N LEU A 6 31.24 -3.98 -2.90
CA LEU A 6 29.86 -4.39 -3.22
C LEU A 6 29.62 -4.39 -4.74
N PHE A 7 30.24 -3.46 -5.49
CA PHE A 7 30.19 -3.42 -6.95
C PHE A 7 30.93 -4.57 -7.65
N LYS A 8 31.88 -5.25 -7.00
CA LYS A 8 32.66 -6.35 -7.63
C LYS A 8 31.85 -7.66 -7.71
N ASN A 9 31.00 -7.94 -6.72
CA ASN A 9 30.26 -9.20 -6.60
C ASN A 9 28.84 -9.13 -7.21
N LYS A 10 28.73 -8.67 -8.46
CA LYS A 10 27.49 -8.38 -9.22
C LYS A 10 26.51 -9.58 -9.32
N LYS A 11 25.74 -9.82 -8.25
CA LYS A 11 24.86 -10.99 -8.12
C LYS A 11 23.41 -10.75 -8.53
N PHE A 12 22.97 -9.49 -8.64
CA PHE A 12 21.57 -9.17 -8.94
C PHE A 12 21.31 -8.84 -10.41
N ASN A 13 20.23 -9.39 -10.95
CA ASN A 13 19.66 -8.98 -12.22
C ASN A 13 18.21 -8.53 -12.03
N LEU A 14 17.85 -7.45 -12.71
CA LEU A 14 16.51 -6.90 -12.75
C LEU A 14 15.92 -7.07 -14.15
N MET A 15 14.68 -7.51 -14.19
CA MET A 15 13.79 -7.43 -15.34
C MET A 15 12.53 -6.70 -14.90
N LYS A 16 12.02 -5.79 -15.72
CA LYS A 16 10.90 -4.93 -15.32
C LYS A 16 10.06 -4.49 -16.50
N ALA A 17 8.78 -4.25 -16.26
CA ALA A 17 7.90 -3.60 -17.21
C ALA A 17 6.81 -2.81 -16.49
N SER A 18 6.31 -1.78 -17.16
CA SER A 18 5.11 -1.05 -16.76
C SER A 18 4.07 -1.16 -17.88
N LYS A 19 2.82 -1.36 -17.49
CA LYS A 19 1.67 -1.29 -18.37
C LYS A 19 0.73 -0.24 -17.82
N ASN A 20 0.67 0.92 -18.50
CA ASN A 20 -0.38 1.88 -18.24
C ASN A 20 -1.71 1.27 -18.67
N PHE A 21 -2.72 1.47 -17.83
CA PHE A 21 -4.10 1.19 -18.18
C PHE A 21 -4.91 2.47 -18.00
N PHE A 22 -5.75 2.75 -18.98
CA PHE A 22 -6.60 3.93 -18.95
C PHE A 22 -7.90 3.57 -18.28
N ILE A 23 -8.44 4.49 -17.50
CA ILE A 23 -9.80 4.42 -16.99
C ILE A 23 -10.55 5.60 -17.60
N GLN A 24 -10.73 5.58 -18.93
CA GLN A 24 -11.41 6.67 -19.65
C GLN A 24 -12.94 6.47 -19.69
N LYS A 25 -13.67 7.58 -19.82
CA LYS A 25 -15.09 7.61 -20.22
C LYS A 25 -15.20 6.98 -21.62
N GLY A 26 -15.84 5.82 -21.70
CA GLY A 26 -16.11 5.13 -22.97
C GLY A 26 -14.96 4.27 -23.45
N PHE A 27 -14.76 3.11 -22.82
CA PHE A 27 -14.02 2.05 -23.51
C PHE A 27 -14.97 1.39 -24.52
N LYS A 28 -14.51 1.21 -25.77
CA LYS A 28 -15.25 0.43 -26.77
C LYS A 28 -15.43 -1.06 -26.40
N ASN A 29 -14.66 -1.59 -25.43
CA ASN A 29 -14.82 -2.97 -24.91
C ASN A 29 -15.10 -3.04 -23.38
N PHE A 30 -15.36 -1.90 -22.72
CA PHE A 30 -15.67 -1.85 -21.28
C PHE A 30 -16.60 -0.68 -20.96
N SER A 31 -17.89 -0.97 -20.89
CA SER A 31 -18.90 0.00 -20.48
C SER A 31 -18.78 0.29 -18.97
N LEU A 32 -18.10 1.38 -18.60
CA LEU A 32 -18.26 2.00 -17.26
C LEU A 32 -19.72 2.45 -17.00
N LYS A 33 -20.57 2.42 -18.03
CA LYS A 33 -21.99 2.77 -17.99
C LYS A 33 -22.78 1.81 -17.09
N SER A 34 -22.40 0.54 -16.96
CA SER A 34 -23.10 -0.41 -16.07
C SER A 34 -22.68 -0.29 -14.59
N PHE A 35 -21.41 0.02 -14.32
CA PHE A 35 -20.86 0.10 -12.96
C PHE A 35 -21.21 1.40 -12.22
N TYR A 36 -21.67 2.42 -12.93
CA TYR A 36 -21.89 3.75 -12.36
C TYR A 36 -23.16 4.42 -12.87
N GLN A 37 -24.24 3.67 -13.09
CA GLN A 37 -25.52 4.17 -13.59
C GLN A 37 -26.10 5.37 -12.82
N LYS A 38 -25.52 5.77 -11.67
CA LYS A 38 -25.99 6.89 -10.84
C LYS A 38 -24.99 8.03 -10.57
N LYS A 39 -23.76 8.06 -11.11
CA LYS A 39 -22.79 9.13 -10.78
C LYS A 39 -22.08 9.75 -12.00
N LYS A 40 -22.26 11.07 -12.18
CA LYS A 40 -21.54 11.90 -13.16
C LYS A 40 -20.06 12.02 -12.73
N TYR A 41 -19.15 11.38 -13.46
CA TYR A 41 -17.70 11.58 -13.31
C TYR A 41 -17.29 12.97 -13.77
N ILE A 42 -16.50 13.63 -12.92
CA ILE A 42 -16.05 15.01 -13.13
C ILE A 42 -14.79 15.04 -14.00
N THR A 43 -13.74 14.26 -13.66
CA THR A 43 -12.42 14.28 -14.35
C THR A 43 -11.61 12.99 -14.14
N VAL A 44 -10.52 12.82 -14.93
CA VAL A 44 -9.44 11.85 -14.68
C VAL A 44 -8.32 12.57 -13.93
N ASN A 45 -7.91 12.07 -12.76
CA ASN A 45 -6.90 12.70 -11.89
C ASN A 45 -5.47 12.47 -12.37
N SER A 46 -5.14 11.21 -12.67
CA SER A 46 -3.78 10.75 -12.94
C SER A 46 -3.77 9.37 -13.60
N PRO A 47 -2.72 9.01 -14.36
CA PRO A 47 -2.63 7.69 -14.99
C PRO A 47 -2.50 6.60 -13.94
N CYS A 48 -3.05 5.42 -14.26
CA CYS A 48 -2.86 4.20 -13.48
C CYS A 48 -1.96 3.23 -14.25
N SER A 49 -1.11 2.49 -13.53
CA SER A 49 -0.30 1.44 -14.14
C SER A 49 -0.17 0.19 -13.28
N ILE A 50 0.02 -0.95 -13.97
CA ILE A 50 0.49 -2.20 -13.37
C ILE A 50 1.97 -2.32 -13.68
N ASN A 51 2.77 -2.53 -12.65
CA ASN A 51 4.21 -2.58 -12.72
C ASN A 51 4.66 -3.95 -12.25
N VAL A 52 5.55 -4.60 -13.01
CA VAL A 52 6.12 -5.89 -12.65
C VAL A 52 7.63 -5.77 -12.54
N LEU A 53 8.17 -6.25 -11.44
CA LEU A 53 9.59 -6.40 -11.14
C LEU A 53 9.87 -7.88 -10.95
N ILE A 54 10.83 -8.41 -11.70
CA ILE A 54 11.37 -9.76 -11.53
C ILE A 54 12.82 -9.60 -11.12
N LEU A 55 13.14 -10.05 -9.90
CA LEU A 55 14.47 -9.98 -9.32
C LEU A 55 15.12 -11.35 -9.35
N SER A 56 16.37 -11.39 -9.83
CA SER A 56 17.21 -12.58 -9.79
C SER A 56 18.47 -12.34 -8.96
N TYR A 57 18.87 -13.31 -8.16
CA TYR A 57 20.12 -13.33 -7.39
C TYR A 57 20.92 -14.59 -7.72
N LYS A 58 22.21 -14.43 -8.07
CA LYS A 58 23.08 -15.51 -8.55
C LYS A 58 22.45 -16.33 -9.70
N ASN A 59 21.82 -15.63 -10.64
CA ASN A 59 21.11 -16.17 -11.82
C ASN A 59 19.82 -16.95 -11.56
N ASN A 60 19.43 -17.17 -10.30
CA ASN A 60 18.11 -17.73 -9.97
C ASN A 60 17.10 -16.60 -9.85
N ILE A 61 15.85 -16.83 -10.28
CA ILE A 61 14.77 -15.88 -9.99
C ILE A 61 14.36 -16.08 -8.54
N ASN A 62 14.26 -14.99 -7.78
CA ASN A 62 14.01 -15.05 -6.34
C ASN A 62 12.67 -14.43 -5.97
N ASN A 63 12.34 -13.25 -6.50
CA ASN A 63 11.11 -12.56 -6.13
C ASN A 63 10.47 -11.89 -7.33
N VAL A 64 9.14 -11.88 -7.34
CA VAL A 64 8.33 -11.12 -8.30
C VAL A 64 7.41 -10.18 -7.54
N LEU A 65 7.63 -8.87 -7.73
CA LEU A 65 6.77 -7.83 -7.17
C LEU A 65 5.88 -7.25 -8.28
N ILE A 66 4.58 -7.24 -8.02
CA ILE A 66 3.57 -6.64 -8.89
C ILE A 66 2.90 -5.52 -8.11
N THR A 67 2.96 -4.29 -8.61
CA THR A 67 2.24 -3.15 -8.00
C THR A 67 1.22 -2.58 -8.95
N GLY A 68 -0.02 -2.40 -8.51
CA GLY A 68 -1.11 -1.82 -9.29
C GLY A 68 -1.65 -0.52 -8.69
N ASP A 69 -1.85 0.50 -9.52
CA ASP A 69 -2.57 1.72 -9.14
C ASP A 69 -4.10 1.46 -9.14
N ILE A 70 -4.54 0.57 -8.25
CA ILE A 70 -5.92 0.11 -8.07
C ILE A 70 -6.30 0.12 -6.58
N ILE A 71 -7.57 -0.13 -6.29
CA ILE A 71 -8.09 -0.18 -4.93
C ILE A 71 -7.58 -1.40 -4.14
N TRP A 72 -7.57 -2.60 -4.75
CA TRP A 72 -6.97 -3.84 -4.24
C TRP A 72 -6.98 -4.90 -5.36
N PHE A 73 -6.22 -5.97 -5.19
CA PHE A 73 -6.39 -7.21 -5.97
C PHE A 73 -7.44 -8.09 -5.30
N SER A 74 -8.32 -8.75 -6.08
CA SER A 74 -9.26 -9.74 -5.57
C SER A 74 -8.57 -11.06 -5.24
N ASP A 75 -9.18 -11.89 -4.39
CA ASP A 75 -8.63 -13.22 -4.06
C ASP A 75 -8.47 -14.09 -5.33
N ASN A 76 -9.45 -13.99 -6.25
CA ASN A 76 -9.42 -14.67 -7.56
C ASN A 76 -8.24 -14.20 -8.42
N SER A 77 -7.99 -12.88 -8.48
CA SER A 77 -6.87 -12.34 -9.26
C SER A 77 -5.52 -12.77 -8.67
N VAL A 78 -5.36 -12.72 -7.35
CA VAL A 78 -4.14 -13.15 -6.65
C VAL A 78 -3.85 -14.61 -6.95
N GLN A 79 -4.82 -15.50 -6.74
CA GLN A 79 -4.64 -16.94 -6.98
C GLN A 79 -4.25 -17.24 -8.43
N LYS A 80 -4.99 -16.67 -9.41
CA LYS A 80 -4.73 -16.91 -10.84
C LYS A 80 -3.36 -16.40 -11.27
N ILE A 81 -3.01 -15.17 -10.89
CA ILE A 81 -1.75 -14.54 -11.29
C ILE A 81 -0.57 -15.26 -10.62
N LYS A 82 -0.64 -15.52 -9.30
CA LYS A 82 0.43 -16.23 -8.58
C LYS A 82 0.64 -17.63 -9.16
N SER A 83 -0.41 -18.41 -9.38
CA SER A 83 -0.32 -19.77 -9.95
C SER A 83 0.36 -19.78 -11.33
N LEU A 84 -0.06 -18.88 -12.24
CA LEU A 84 0.52 -18.78 -13.58
C LEU A 84 1.99 -18.36 -13.56
N ILE A 85 2.35 -17.38 -12.74
CA ILE A 85 3.75 -16.90 -12.63
C ILE A 85 4.63 -17.94 -11.94
N SER A 86 4.13 -18.54 -10.85
CA SER A 86 4.81 -19.62 -10.11
C SER A 86 5.17 -20.76 -11.04
N LYS A 87 4.20 -21.28 -11.81
CA LYS A 87 4.45 -22.32 -12.82
C LYS A 87 5.40 -21.86 -13.92
N SER A 88 5.26 -20.63 -14.40
CA SER A 88 6.07 -20.10 -15.52
C SER A 88 7.53 -19.83 -15.18
N LEU A 89 7.84 -19.61 -13.90
CA LEU A 89 9.18 -19.30 -13.40
C LEU A 89 9.77 -20.39 -12.48
N SER A 90 9.02 -21.47 -12.22
CA SER A 90 9.35 -22.47 -11.19
C SER A 90 9.68 -21.82 -9.84
N LEU A 91 8.82 -20.89 -9.42
CA LEU A 91 9.01 -20.06 -8.23
C LEU A 91 7.90 -20.36 -7.22
N SER A 92 8.21 -20.38 -5.93
CA SER A 92 7.20 -20.56 -4.89
C SER A 92 6.24 -19.37 -4.81
N GLN A 93 4.99 -19.59 -4.37
CA GLN A 93 3.97 -18.54 -4.39
C GLN A 93 4.23 -17.42 -3.38
N GLU A 94 4.89 -17.74 -2.26
CA GLU A 94 5.32 -16.78 -1.25
C GLU A 94 6.41 -15.83 -1.77
N SER A 95 7.10 -16.20 -2.85
CA SER A 95 8.09 -15.36 -3.54
C SER A 95 7.44 -14.37 -4.53
N ILE A 96 6.12 -14.41 -4.69
CA ILE A 96 5.35 -13.53 -5.59
C ILE A 96 4.40 -12.69 -4.75
N VAL A 97 4.45 -11.36 -4.90
CA VAL A 97 3.56 -10.44 -4.18
C VAL A 97 2.85 -9.51 -5.15
N LEU A 98 1.54 -9.36 -4.94
CA LEU A 98 0.70 -8.38 -5.63
C LEU A 98 0.26 -7.30 -4.63
N SER A 99 0.68 -6.05 -4.81
CA SER A 99 0.35 -4.94 -3.90
C SER A 99 -0.40 -3.83 -4.63
N ALA A 100 -1.49 -3.35 -4.04
CA ALA A 100 -2.25 -2.24 -4.57
C ALA A 100 -1.83 -0.93 -3.90
N SER A 101 -1.82 0.18 -4.66
CA SER A 101 -1.64 1.50 -4.08
C SER A 101 -2.80 1.93 -3.20
N HIS A 102 -3.95 1.29 -3.36
CA HIS A 102 -5.21 1.58 -2.69
C HIS A 102 -5.83 2.92 -3.11
N THR A 103 -5.73 3.26 -4.39
CA THR A 103 -6.50 4.40 -4.92
C THR A 103 -8.00 4.09 -4.91
N HIS A 104 -8.81 5.06 -4.46
CA HIS A 104 -10.28 4.98 -4.52
C HIS A 104 -10.83 5.36 -5.91
N GLY A 105 -9.94 5.66 -6.87
CA GLY A 105 -10.28 6.05 -8.23
C GLY A 105 -10.49 4.87 -9.20
N THR A 106 -10.61 3.63 -8.71
CA THR A 106 -10.87 2.44 -9.54
C THR A 106 -12.08 1.64 -9.03
N PRO A 107 -12.74 0.85 -9.90
CA PRO A 107 -13.73 -0.14 -9.47
C PRO A 107 -13.18 -1.14 -8.45
N ASN A 108 -14.09 -1.76 -7.67
CA ASN A 108 -13.74 -2.86 -6.77
C ASN A 108 -13.78 -4.21 -7.55
N PRO A 109 -12.66 -4.95 -7.64
CA PRO A 109 -12.62 -6.25 -8.31
C PRO A 109 -13.06 -7.43 -7.43
N GLU A 110 -13.44 -7.20 -6.18
CA GLU A 110 -13.71 -8.24 -5.18
C GLU A 110 -15.20 -8.34 -4.85
N LYS A 111 -15.85 -9.44 -5.27
CA LYS A 111 -17.29 -9.68 -5.09
C LYS A 111 -17.68 -9.71 -3.61
N SER A 112 -16.77 -10.17 -2.76
CA SER A 112 -17.00 -10.29 -1.32
C SER A 112 -16.97 -8.94 -0.57
N ILE A 113 -16.65 -7.84 -1.23
CA ILE A 113 -16.64 -6.49 -0.65
C ILE A 113 -17.77 -5.66 -1.29
N LEU A 114 -18.60 -5.04 -0.46
CA LEU A 114 -19.83 -4.35 -0.92
C LEU A 114 -19.59 -2.94 -1.44
N LEU A 115 -18.52 -2.27 -0.99
CA LEU A 115 -18.21 -0.89 -1.38
C LEU A 115 -16.71 -0.69 -1.66
N PRO A 116 -16.35 -0.04 -2.80
CA PRO A 116 -17.21 0.35 -3.93
C PRO A 116 -17.92 -0.84 -4.61
N GLU A 117 -18.86 -0.56 -5.51
CA GLU A 117 -19.60 -1.60 -6.25
C GLU A 117 -18.67 -2.64 -6.88
N TYR A 118 -19.07 -3.89 -7.00
CA TYR A 118 -18.22 -4.95 -7.55
C TYR A 118 -18.26 -4.97 -9.09
N SER A 119 -17.11 -5.12 -9.74
CA SER A 119 -16.99 -5.30 -11.20
C SER A 119 -16.19 -6.54 -11.56
N LYS A 120 -16.89 -7.59 -12.00
CA LYS A 120 -16.27 -8.80 -12.56
C LYS A 120 -15.43 -8.49 -13.80
N SER A 121 -15.90 -7.59 -14.65
CA SER A 121 -15.20 -7.18 -15.86
C SER A 121 -13.90 -6.45 -15.52
N PHE A 122 -13.88 -5.63 -14.47
CA PHE A 122 -12.66 -4.97 -14.00
C PHE A 122 -11.66 -5.99 -13.43
N ASP A 123 -12.12 -6.96 -12.65
CA ASP A 123 -11.27 -8.05 -12.13
C ASP A 123 -10.59 -8.81 -13.27
N ASN A 124 -11.35 -9.25 -14.28
CA ASN A 124 -10.82 -9.90 -15.48
C ASN A 124 -9.83 -9.00 -16.24
N TYR A 125 -10.11 -7.70 -16.33
CA TYR A 125 -9.23 -6.73 -16.97
C TYR A 125 -7.89 -6.61 -16.23
N ILE A 126 -7.91 -6.47 -14.90
CA ILE A 126 -6.69 -6.39 -14.08
C ILE A 126 -5.87 -7.67 -14.18
N ILE A 127 -6.51 -8.85 -14.20
CA ILE A 127 -5.82 -10.12 -14.44
C ILE A 127 -5.09 -10.10 -15.80
N LYS A 128 -5.81 -9.74 -16.87
CA LYS A 128 -5.24 -9.66 -18.23
C LYS A 128 -4.07 -8.68 -18.30
N GLU A 129 -4.25 -7.45 -17.85
CA GLU A 129 -3.21 -6.42 -17.91
C GLU A 129 -2.00 -6.77 -17.05
N THR A 130 -2.21 -7.43 -15.89
CA THR A 130 -1.09 -7.93 -15.06
C THR A 130 -0.29 -9.01 -15.79
N LEU A 131 -0.95 -9.97 -16.44
CA LEU A 131 -0.26 -11.01 -17.18
C LEU A 131 0.47 -10.47 -18.41
N ILE A 132 -0.06 -9.44 -19.07
CA ILE A 132 0.63 -8.71 -20.15
C ILE A 132 1.88 -8.02 -19.60
N ALA A 133 1.76 -7.27 -18.51
CA ALA A 133 2.89 -6.60 -17.87
C ALA A 133 3.97 -7.59 -17.43
N TYR A 134 3.56 -8.74 -16.89
CA TYR A 134 4.46 -9.84 -16.55
C TYR A 134 5.21 -10.39 -17.78
N LYS A 135 4.50 -10.68 -18.89
CA LYS A 135 5.12 -11.15 -20.13
C LYS A 135 6.12 -10.13 -20.69
N LEU A 136 5.79 -8.84 -20.63
CA LEU A 136 6.70 -7.75 -21.02
C LEU A 136 7.94 -7.70 -20.13
N ALA A 137 7.77 -7.82 -18.81
CA ALA A 137 8.90 -7.88 -17.87
C ALA A 137 9.78 -9.10 -18.18
N LYS A 138 9.18 -10.28 -18.42
CA LYS A 138 9.90 -11.52 -18.78
C LYS A 138 10.74 -11.38 -20.06
N LYS A 139 10.26 -10.59 -21.04
CA LYS A 139 10.98 -10.31 -22.30
C LYS A 139 11.96 -9.14 -22.22
N SER A 140 11.91 -8.35 -21.15
CA SER A 140 12.78 -7.18 -20.99
C SER A 140 14.25 -7.59 -20.83
N LYS A 141 15.16 -6.70 -21.25
CA LYS A 141 16.60 -6.90 -21.09
C LYS A 141 16.96 -7.04 -19.61
N LYS A 142 17.71 -8.10 -19.26
CA LYS A 142 18.29 -8.26 -17.92
C LYS A 142 19.29 -7.13 -17.65
N ILE A 143 19.05 -6.36 -16.59
CA ILE A 143 19.92 -5.28 -16.14
C ILE A 143 20.66 -5.78 -14.89
N LYS A 144 22.00 -5.75 -14.90
CA LYS A 144 22.78 -5.98 -13.68
C LYS A 144 22.62 -4.77 -12.76
N VAL A 145 22.26 -5.00 -11.50
CA VAL A 145 21.88 -3.92 -10.58
C VAL A 145 22.55 -4.01 -9.22
N LEU A 146 22.57 -2.87 -8.53
CA LEU A 146 22.74 -2.77 -7.09
C LEU A 146 21.47 -2.24 -6.45
N MET A 147 21.23 -2.60 -5.19
CA MET A 147 20.09 -2.10 -4.44
C MET A 147 20.57 -1.36 -3.20
N GLU A 148 20.06 -0.14 -3.01
CA GLU A 148 20.34 0.68 -1.82
C GLU A 148 19.01 1.10 -1.17
N PHE A 149 18.91 0.86 0.12
CA PHE A 149 17.81 1.29 0.96
C PHE A 149 18.16 2.58 1.68
N SER A 150 17.19 3.48 1.77
CA SER A 150 17.23 4.67 2.60
C SER A 150 15.83 4.99 3.11
N ARG A 151 15.76 5.70 4.22
CA ARG A 151 14.52 6.09 4.90
C ARG A 151 14.54 7.58 5.14
N VAL A 152 13.51 8.31 4.71
CA VAL A 152 13.36 9.76 4.96
C VAL A 152 12.10 10.02 5.78
N THR A 153 12.07 11.09 6.58
CA THR A 153 10.90 11.43 7.40
C THR A 153 10.17 12.67 6.88
N ASN A 154 8.83 12.62 6.87
CA ASN A 154 7.99 13.78 6.54
C ASN A 154 6.62 13.70 7.24
N ASP A 155 6.25 14.75 7.97
CA ASP A 155 4.99 14.85 8.71
C ASP A 155 4.02 15.92 8.18
N LYS A 156 4.33 16.47 7.01
CA LYS A 156 3.57 17.56 6.40
C LYS A 156 2.36 17.07 5.60
N PHE A 157 2.36 15.82 5.13
CA PHE A 157 1.36 15.33 4.19
C PHE A 157 0.32 14.37 4.78
N ALA A 158 0.62 13.70 5.90
CA ALA A 158 -0.24 12.67 6.49
C ALA A 158 -0.56 12.95 7.96
N VAL A 159 -1.72 12.49 8.42
CA VAL A 159 -2.18 12.62 9.81
C VAL A 159 -3.07 11.45 10.19
N ASN A 160 -3.06 11.08 11.47
CA ASN A 160 -3.96 10.04 11.97
C ASN A 160 -5.40 10.58 11.94
N ARG A 161 -6.37 9.71 11.65
CA ARG A 161 -7.78 10.09 11.49
C ARG A 161 -8.68 9.60 12.63
N ARG A 162 -8.13 8.95 13.66
CA ARG A 162 -8.87 8.41 14.82
C ARG A 162 -8.67 9.33 16.02
N ARG A 163 -9.67 10.16 16.34
CA ARG A 163 -9.66 11.03 17.54
C ARG A 163 -10.91 10.79 18.38
N LYS A 164 -10.71 10.53 19.68
CA LYS A 164 -11.80 10.56 20.67
C LYS A 164 -12.19 12.03 20.89
N ALA A 165 -13.44 12.37 20.59
CA ALA A 165 -13.95 13.73 20.68
C ALA A 165 -15.44 13.71 21.03
N LEU A 166 -15.95 14.83 21.55
CA LEU A 166 -17.36 14.99 21.84
C LEU A 166 -18.20 14.77 20.58
N SER A 167 -19.20 13.90 20.68
CA SER A 167 -20.15 13.60 19.63
C SER A 167 -21.54 13.82 20.15
N PHE A 168 -22.38 14.43 19.31
CA PHE A 168 -23.81 14.64 19.57
C PHE A 168 -24.68 13.68 18.75
N LYS A 169 -24.07 12.81 17.95
CA LYS A 169 -24.79 11.79 17.19
C LYS A 169 -25.11 10.62 18.12
N ASN A 170 -26.40 10.41 18.37
CA ASN A 170 -26.96 9.41 19.29
C ASN A 170 -26.52 9.66 20.74
N GLY A 171 -26.90 10.81 21.29
CA GLY A 171 -26.55 11.27 22.64
C GLY A 171 -25.22 12.02 22.72
N MET A 172 -25.04 12.79 23.80
CA MET A 172 -23.80 13.50 24.11
C MET A 172 -22.78 12.54 24.74
N GLY A 173 -21.60 12.41 24.14
CA GLY A 173 -20.53 11.60 24.73
C GLY A 173 -19.26 11.59 23.89
N PHE A 174 -18.15 11.18 24.50
CA PHE A 174 -16.87 11.06 23.82
C PHE A 174 -16.80 9.75 23.03
N LYS A 175 -16.86 9.87 21.70
CA LYS A 175 -16.79 8.73 20.78
C LYS A 175 -15.57 8.84 19.88
N MET A 176 -15.11 7.71 19.36
CA MET A 176 -14.06 7.71 18.34
C MET A 176 -14.61 8.24 17.02
N GLN A 177 -14.02 9.31 16.50
CA GLN A 177 -14.49 10.02 15.30
C GLN A 177 -13.39 10.13 14.25
N ASN A 178 -13.81 10.28 12.99
CA ASN A 178 -12.93 10.52 11.84
C ASN A 178 -12.46 11.98 11.84
N LEU A 179 -11.52 12.29 12.73
CA LEU A 179 -10.98 13.63 12.95
C LEU A 179 -9.45 13.57 13.04
N PRO A 180 -8.74 14.64 12.63
CA PRO A 180 -7.29 14.74 12.75
C PRO A 180 -6.83 14.51 14.20
N ASN A 181 -6.02 13.48 14.38
CA ASN A 181 -5.33 13.21 15.64
C ASN A 181 -3.83 13.48 15.46
N PHE A 182 -3.36 14.57 16.05
CA PHE A 182 -1.95 14.99 16.04
C PHE A 182 -1.14 14.39 17.20
N ILE A 183 -1.83 13.80 18.18
CA ILE A 183 -1.21 13.22 19.38
C ILE A 183 -0.84 11.75 19.13
N LYS A 184 -1.69 11.00 18.43
CA LYS A 184 -1.40 9.60 18.08
C LYS A 184 -0.15 9.54 17.18
N LYS A 185 0.87 8.80 17.64
CA LYS A 185 2.10 8.58 16.91
C LYS A 185 1.80 7.88 15.59
N ASN A 186 2.36 8.40 14.51
CA ASN A 186 2.31 7.81 13.19
C ASN A 186 3.72 7.51 12.71
N ASP A 187 3.87 6.45 11.92
CA ASP A 187 5.09 6.24 11.15
C ASP A 187 5.16 7.26 10.01
N LYS A 188 6.01 8.28 10.20
CA LYS A 188 6.29 9.39 9.27
C LYS A 188 7.34 9.03 8.22
N ASN A 189 7.81 7.79 8.21
CA ASN A 189 8.85 7.33 7.31
C ASN A 189 8.32 7.11 5.90
N ILE A 190 9.13 7.51 4.93
CA ILE A 190 9.03 7.14 3.52
C ILE A 190 10.25 6.25 3.27
N ASP A 191 9.97 5.01 2.90
CA ASP A 191 11.00 4.00 2.67
C ASP A 191 11.30 3.94 1.17
N ILE A 192 12.58 4.01 0.83
CA ILE A 192 13.06 4.15 -0.54
C ILE A 192 14.11 3.07 -0.77
N LEU A 193 13.81 2.11 -1.63
CA LEU A 193 14.77 1.14 -2.13
C LEU A 193 15.03 1.46 -3.61
N ASP A 194 16.17 2.08 -3.87
CA ASP A 194 16.61 2.39 -5.21
C ASP A 194 17.41 1.24 -5.80
N ILE A 195 17.11 0.92 -7.05
CA ILE A 195 17.74 -0.13 -7.83
C ILE A 195 18.54 0.55 -8.94
N LEU A 196 19.86 0.53 -8.80
CA LEU A 196 20.81 1.24 -9.64
C LEU A 196 21.39 0.29 -10.68
N ASN A 197 21.46 0.72 -11.93
CA ASN A 197 22.19 0.01 -12.97
C ASN A 197 23.68 0.01 -12.63
N SER A 198 24.29 -1.18 -12.56
CA SER A 198 25.68 -1.35 -12.13
C SER A 198 26.70 -0.71 -13.08
N LYS A 199 26.32 -0.37 -14.31
CA LYS A 199 27.23 0.21 -15.31
C LYS A 199 27.33 1.73 -15.22
N ASN A 200 26.22 2.43 -14.98
CA ASN A 200 26.16 3.89 -15.06
C ASN A 200 25.55 4.55 -13.81
N ASN A 201 25.25 3.77 -12.76
CA ASN A 201 24.63 4.22 -11.52
C ASN A 201 23.27 4.93 -11.68
N LYS A 202 22.62 4.85 -12.86
CA LYS A 202 21.27 5.37 -13.07
C LYS A 202 20.26 4.53 -12.29
N ILE A 203 19.30 5.18 -11.65
CA ILE A 203 18.20 4.50 -10.94
C ILE A 203 17.22 3.97 -11.98
N VAL A 204 17.23 2.66 -12.19
CA VAL A 204 16.37 1.98 -13.17
C VAL A 204 15.02 1.56 -12.57
N ALA A 205 14.94 1.48 -11.25
CA ALA A 205 13.70 1.29 -10.52
C ALA A 205 13.80 1.81 -9.09
N THR A 206 12.67 2.21 -8.52
CA THR A 206 12.53 2.56 -7.10
C THR A 206 11.33 1.81 -6.52
N ILE A 207 11.53 1.07 -5.44
CA ILE A 207 10.42 0.60 -4.59
C ILE A 207 10.20 1.67 -3.51
N LEU A 208 9.00 2.24 -3.47
CA LEU A 208 8.66 3.36 -2.61
C LEU A 208 7.49 3.00 -1.70
N LYS A 209 7.71 2.97 -0.37
CA LYS A 209 6.61 2.78 0.59
C LYS A 209 6.24 4.07 1.29
N VAL A 210 4.95 4.38 1.28
CA VAL A 210 4.36 5.57 1.91
C VAL A 210 3.20 5.16 2.83
N ASN A 211 3.14 5.74 4.03
CA ASN A 211 2.03 5.55 4.98
C ASN A 211 0.99 6.67 4.87
N CYS A 212 0.19 6.68 3.81
CA CYS A 212 -0.91 7.64 3.69
C CYS A 212 -1.99 7.11 2.75
N HIS A 213 -3.22 7.03 3.22
CA HIS A 213 -4.32 6.53 2.40
C HIS A 213 -4.56 7.43 1.15
N PRO A 214 -4.70 6.89 -0.07
CA PRO A 214 -4.96 7.68 -1.29
C PRO A 214 -6.42 8.13 -1.39
N VAL A 215 -6.72 9.17 -0.61
CA VAL A 215 -8.02 9.87 -0.57
C VAL A 215 -7.84 11.39 -0.61
N ALA A 216 -6.89 11.86 -1.42
CA ALA A 216 -6.67 13.29 -1.68
C ALA A 216 -7.41 13.78 -2.93
N ALA A 217 -7.80 12.87 -3.83
CA ALA A 217 -8.58 13.18 -5.02
C ALA A 217 -10.00 13.68 -4.68
N ILE A 218 -10.62 14.40 -5.62
CA ILE A 218 -12.01 14.80 -5.46
C ILE A 218 -12.89 13.55 -5.45
N LYS A 219 -14.00 13.58 -4.68
CA LYS A 219 -14.95 12.48 -4.65
C LYS A 219 -15.45 12.14 -6.06
N ASN A 220 -15.46 10.86 -6.39
CA ASN A 220 -15.83 10.31 -7.71
C ASN A 220 -14.86 10.71 -8.84
N GLU A 221 -13.64 11.10 -8.53
CA GLU A 221 -12.58 11.21 -9.54
C GLU A 221 -11.96 9.84 -9.81
N VAL A 222 -11.55 9.60 -11.05
CA VAL A 222 -10.96 8.34 -11.49
C VAL A 222 -9.46 8.52 -11.67
N GLY A 223 -8.66 7.51 -11.30
CA GLY A 223 -7.20 7.53 -11.50
C GLY A 223 -6.41 7.11 -10.27
N GLY A 224 -5.11 7.39 -10.27
CA GLY A 224 -4.17 6.98 -9.24
C GLY A 224 -4.08 7.90 -8.01
N ASP A 225 -4.96 8.90 -7.88
CA ASP A 225 -4.89 9.95 -6.85
C ASP A 225 -3.47 10.58 -6.80
N TYR A 226 -2.97 10.94 -5.61
CA TYR A 226 -1.64 11.49 -5.40
C TYR A 226 -0.55 10.49 -5.79
N VAL A 227 -0.83 9.19 -5.80
CA VAL A 227 0.14 8.14 -6.13
C VAL A 227 0.52 8.22 -7.60
N GLY A 228 -0.47 8.34 -8.50
CA GLY A 228 -0.24 8.54 -9.93
C GLY A 228 0.60 9.79 -10.20
N ILE A 229 0.24 10.92 -9.59
CA ILE A 229 0.99 12.19 -9.72
C ILE A 229 2.42 12.06 -9.17
N LEU A 230 2.59 11.39 -8.03
CA LEU A 230 3.90 11.17 -7.40
C LEU A 230 4.82 10.34 -8.31
N LYS A 231 4.30 9.26 -8.92
CA LYS A 231 5.05 8.43 -9.86
C LYS A 231 5.49 9.23 -11.09
N GLU A 232 4.61 10.07 -11.65
CA GLU A 232 4.97 10.96 -12.75
C GLU A 232 6.10 11.93 -12.38
N LYS A 233 6.04 12.55 -11.20
CA LYS A 233 7.12 13.45 -10.73
C LYS A 233 8.45 12.72 -10.55
N LEU A 234 8.41 11.47 -10.09
CA LEU A 234 9.59 10.64 -9.86
C LEU A 234 10.23 10.11 -11.15
N LYS A 235 9.60 10.22 -12.32
CA LYS A 235 10.23 9.84 -13.61
C LYS A 235 11.51 10.60 -13.92
N SER A 236 11.63 11.83 -13.41
CA SER A 236 12.87 12.62 -13.49
C SER A 236 14.05 12.00 -12.73
N ARG A 237 13.77 11.09 -11.79
CA ARG A 237 14.75 10.43 -10.92
C ARG A 237 14.92 8.95 -11.25
N SER A 238 13.83 8.24 -11.49
CA SER A 238 13.79 6.78 -11.59
C SER A 238 13.01 6.35 -12.82
N ASP A 239 13.55 5.40 -13.59
CA ASP A 239 12.88 4.92 -14.82
C ASP A 239 11.53 4.24 -14.52
N GLN A 240 11.34 3.71 -13.31
CA GLN A 240 10.09 3.07 -12.91
C GLN A 240 9.90 3.07 -11.39
N VAL A 241 8.68 3.34 -10.93
CA VAL A 241 8.35 3.36 -9.50
C VAL A 241 7.34 2.28 -9.14
N PHE A 242 7.70 1.43 -8.18
CA PHE A 242 6.86 0.41 -7.56
C PHE A 242 6.36 0.96 -6.23
N PHE A 243 5.14 1.47 -6.22
CA PHE A 243 4.55 2.08 -5.03
C PHE A 243 3.95 1.00 -4.14
N LEU A 244 4.30 1.04 -2.85
CA LEU A 244 3.77 0.16 -1.80
C LEU A 244 3.03 1.00 -0.77
N GLN A 245 1.83 0.56 -0.44
CA GLN A 245 1.03 1.20 0.60
C GLN A 245 1.38 0.59 1.96
N GLY A 246 1.93 1.38 2.87
CA GLY A 246 2.26 0.88 4.20
C GLY A 246 1.05 0.80 5.14
N PHE A 247 1.28 0.48 6.41
CA PHE A 247 0.20 0.36 7.41
C PHE A 247 -0.41 1.73 7.75
N CYS A 248 -1.47 2.08 7.02
CA CYS A 248 -2.09 3.40 7.06
C CYS A 248 -3.63 3.35 7.19
N GLY A 249 -4.22 2.25 7.65
CA GLY A 249 -5.67 2.10 7.76
C GLY A 249 -6.34 3.23 8.57
N ASP A 250 -5.59 3.88 9.46
CA ASP A 250 -6.00 5.04 10.25
C ASP A 250 -5.24 6.34 9.91
N ILE A 251 -4.50 6.40 8.80
CA ILE A 251 -3.71 7.56 8.39
C ILE A 251 -4.19 8.07 7.04
N ARG A 252 -4.54 9.36 6.94
CA ARG A 252 -5.00 9.99 5.69
C ARG A 252 -4.25 11.30 5.39
N PRO A 253 -4.45 11.89 4.20
CA PRO A 253 -3.86 13.18 3.86
C PRO A 253 -4.26 14.28 4.86
N LYS A 254 -3.30 15.14 5.20
CA LYS A 254 -3.44 16.26 6.16
C LYS A 254 -4.22 17.43 5.53
N ILE A 255 -5.47 17.18 5.20
CA ILE A 255 -6.38 18.12 4.53
C ILE A 255 -7.30 18.73 5.60
N ILE A 256 -6.76 19.73 6.33
CA ILE A 256 -7.41 20.32 7.51
C ILE A 256 -8.27 21.53 7.11
N LYS A 257 -9.46 21.64 7.73
CA LYS A 257 -10.30 22.84 7.62
C LYS A 257 -9.62 23.99 8.38
N LYS A 258 -9.38 25.12 7.69
CA LYS A 258 -9.01 26.38 8.34
C LYS A 258 -10.24 26.98 9.00
N ASN A 259 -10.08 27.56 10.20
CA ASN A 259 -11.14 28.28 10.88
C ASN A 259 -11.14 29.71 10.34
N THR A 260 -12.28 30.16 9.84
CA THR A 260 -12.45 31.52 9.30
C THR A 260 -13.60 32.27 9.98
N THR A 261 -14.36 31.60 10.84
CA THR A 261 -15.54 32.15 11.53
C THR A 261 -15.47 31.84 13.02
N PHE A 262 -16.08 32.67 13.87
CA PHE A 262 -16.20 32.40 15.31
C PHE A 262 -16.79 31.00 15.59
N LYS A 263 -17.83 30.62 14.83
CA LYS A 263 -18.43 29.28 14.87
C LYS A 263 -17.42 28.17 14.61
N ASP A 264 -16.51 28.34 13.65
CA ASP A 264 -15.47 27.33 13.39
C ASP A 264 -14.47 27.20 14.53
N TYR A 265 -14.13 28.31 15.21
CA TYR A 265 -13.30 28.29 16.42
C TYR A 265 -14.02 27.58 17.57
N LEU A 266 -15.28 27.90 17.84
CA LEU A 266 -16.09 27.26 18.88
C LEU A 266 -16.21 25.74 18.64
N ILE A 267 -16.51 25.31 17.41
CA ILE A 267 -16.54 23.89 17.07
C ILE A 267 -15.16 23.25 17.29
N THR A 268 -14.08 23.93 16.90
CA THR A 268 -12.72 23.40 17.06
C THR A 268 -12.32 23.26 18.53
N PHE A 269 -12.78 24.17 19.39
CA PHE A 269 -12.60 24.07 20.83
C PHE A 269 -13.32 22.83 21.39
N LEU A 270 -14.58 22.60 20.99
CA LEU A 270 -15.40 21.49 21.50
C LEU A 270 -14.99 20.10 20.97
N VAL A 271 -14.71 19.97 19.67
CA VAL A 271 -14.47 18.66 19.04
C VAL A 271 -13.06 18.47 18.47
N GLY A 272 -12.25 19.54 18.46
CA GLY A 272 -10.92 19.57 17.85
C GLY A 272 -10.93 19.98 16.37
N LYS A 273 -9.72 20.02 15.78
CA LYS A 273 -9.54 20.30 14.33
C LYS A 273 -10.34 19.30 13.49
N ARG A 274 -10.77 19.71 12.30
CA ARG A 274 -11.60 18.90 11.40
C ARG A 274 -10.96 18.78 10.01
N PHE A 275 -11.28 17.71 9.30
CA PHE A 275 -10.96 17.61 7.88
C PHE A 275 -11.89 18.51 7.05
N ARG A 276 -11.39 19.05 5.93
CA ARG A 276 -12.26 19.65 4.89
C ARG A 276 -12.47 18.67 3.74
N LYS A 277 -13.42 18.99 2.84
CA LYS A 277 -13.55 18.29 1.55
C LYS A 277 -12.29 18.49 0.70
N GLN A 278 -11.98 17.46 -0.09
CA GLN A 278 -10.88 17.48 -1.06
C GLN A 278 -11.14 18.52 -2.17
N LYS A 279 -10.06 19.11 -2.66
CA LYS A 279 -10.01 20.05 -3.80
C LYS A 279 -9.08 19.49 -4.88
N ALA A 280 -9.21 19.98 -6.11
CA ALA A 280 -8.47 19.47 -7.28
C ALA A 280 -6.93 19.46 -7.07
N GLU A 281 -6.41 20.44 -6.34
CA GLU A 281 -4.98 20.59 -6.06
C GLU A 281 -4.44 19.66 -4.95
N ASP A 282 -5.29 18.98 -4.17
CA ASP A 282 -4.85 18.26 -2.97
C ASP A 282 -3.96 17.06 -3.30
N SER A 283 -4.30 16.27 -4.32
CA SER A 283 -3.47 15.16 -4.79
C SER A 283 -2.07 15.65 -5.20
N LEU A 284 -2.00 16.78 -5.92
CA LEU A 284 -0.75 17.41 -6.32
C LEU A 284 0.06 17.91 -5.13
N LYS A 285 -0.59 18.51 -4.12
CA LYS A 285 0.08 19.00 -2.89
C LYS A 285 0.69 17.85 -2.08
N VAL A 286 -0.05 16.76 -1.90
CA VAL A 286 0.44 15.55 -1.22
C VAL A 286 1.63 14.96 -1.96
N ALA A 287 1.48 14.72 -3.27
CA ALA A 287 2.54 14.18 -4.12
C ALA A 287 3.80 15.06 -4.10
N SER A 288 3.63 16.38 -4.19
CA SER A 288 4.75 17.33 -4.16
C SER A 288 5.47 17.36 -2.81
N SER A 289 4.75 17.21 -1.69
CA SER A 289 5.34 17.14 -0.36
C SER A 289 6.24 15.89 -0.21
N ILE A 290 5.75 14.74 -0.68
CA ILE A 290 6.50 13.47 -0.67
C ILE A 290 7.72 13.59 -1.59
N PHE A 291 7.53 14.04 -2.83
CA PHE A 291 8.61 14.21 -3.82
C PHE A 291 9.74 15.12 -3.31
N ARG A 292 9.41 16.26 -2.71
CA ARG A 292 10.42 17.17 -2.12
C ARG A 292 11.21 16.50 -1.00
N SER A 293 10.59 15.64 -0.21
CA SER A 293 11.28 14.92 0.87
C SER A 293 12.27 13.91 0.31
N ILE A 294 11.90 13.21 -0.76
CA ILE A 294 12.79 12.28 -1.48
C ILE A 294 13.95 13.04 -2.13
N LYS A 295 13.67 14.18 -2.79
CA LYS A 295 14.70 14.99 -3.47
C LYS A 295 15.70 15.62 -2.49
N ASN A 296 15.22 16.21 -1.39
CA ASN A 296 16.02 17.08 -0.53
C ASN A 296 16.73 16.35 0.62
N LYS A 297 16.20 15.23 1.11
CA LYS A 297 16.71 14.57 2.33
C LYS A 297 17.58 13.34 2.06
N MET A 298 17.67 12.89 0.81
CA MET A 298 18.31 11.61 0.51
C MET A 298 19.85 11.66 0.52
N SER A 299 20.45 12.82 0.26
CA SER A 299 21.91 13.00 0.35
C SER A 299 22.45 12.88 1.77
N MET A 300 21.60 13.08 2.79
CA MET A 300 22.00 13.16 4.20
C MET A 300 21.77 11.86 4.97
N ASN A 301 21.07 10.88 4.40
CA ASN A 301 20.62 9.71 5.15
C ASN A 301 21.54 8.49 4.98
N LYS A 302 21.65 7.71 6.07
CA LYS A 302 22.36 6.43 6.08
C LYS A 302 21.77 5.53 5.00
N LYS A 303 22.65 5.03 4.13
CA LYS A 303 22.31 4.06 3.10
C LYS A 303 22.65 2.66 3.55
N VAL A 304 21.75 1.73 3.31
CA VAL A 304 21.94 0.31 3.58
C VAL A 304 21.97 -0.42 2.24
N TYR A 305 23.08 -1.11 1.96
CA TYR A 305 23.23 -1.88 0.72
C TYR A 305 22.71 -3.30 0.92
N ILE A 306 21.96 -3.79 -0.08
CA ILE A 306 21.44 -5.15 -0.08
C ILE A 306 22.39 -6.01 -0.93
N ASN A 307 22.95 -7.05 -0.32
CA ASN A 307 24.01 -7.87 -0.90
C ASN A 307 23.63 -9.36 -1.06
N SER A 308 22.52 -9.79 -0.45
CA SER A 308 21.99 -11.14 -0.54
C SER A 308 20.46 -11.15 -0.39
N LEU A 309 19.84 -12.25 -0.79
CA LEU A 309 18.44 -12.57 -0.53
C LEU A 309 18.40 -13.84 0.30
N GLY A 310 17.60 -13.82 1.37
CA GLY A 310 17.23 -14.98 2.18
C GLY A 310 15.95 -15.61 1.66
N GLN A 311 15.22 -16.29 2.56
CA GLN A 311 14.01 -17.01 2.19
C GLN A 311 12.76 -16.10 2.19
N SER A 312 11.82 -16.44 1.31
CA SER A 312 10.44 -15.96 1.41
C SER A 312 9.62 -16.99 2.20
N LYS A 313 8.74 -16.52 3.07
CA LYS A 313 7.82 -17.37 3.85
C LYS A 313 6.42 -16.78 3.85
N GLU A 314 5.42 -17.62 4.02
CA GLU A 314 4.02 -17.20 4.04
C GLU A 314 3.22 -18.07 5.01
N ILE A 315 2.24 -17.46 5.66
CA ILE A 315 1.22 -18.17 6.45
C ILE A 315 -0.16 -17.54 6.24
N PHE A 316 -1.19 -18.37 6.39
CA PHE A 316 -2.58 -17.95 6.37
C PHE A 316 -3.22 -18.16 7.74
N CYS A 317 -3.61 -17.08 8.40
CA CYS A 317 -4.22 -17.10 9.73
C CYS A 317 -5.75 -16.94 9.64
N ASN A 318 -6.48 -17.74 10.39
CA ASN A 318 -7.91 -17.50 10.63
C ASN A 318 -8.07 -16.33 11.60
N LEU A 319 -9.01 -15.42 11.33
CA LEU A 319 -9.30 -14.30 12.22
C LEU A 319 -10.52 -14.61 13.08
N LYS A 320 -10.35 -14.65 14.39
CA LYS A 320 -11.44 -14.88 15.34
C LYS A 320 -12.32 -13.64 15.46
N LEU A 321 -13.62 -13.81 15.59
CA LEU A 321 -14.59 -12.74 15.82
C LEU A 321 -15.05 -12.73 17.30
N GLU A 322 -15.57 -11.61 17.78
CA GLU A 322 -16.02 -11.47 19.18
C GLU A 322 -17.20 -12.39 19.54
N ASN A 323 -17.98 -12.84 18.54
CA ASN A 323 -19.06 -13.82 18.73
C ASN A 323 -18.57 -15.28 18.73
N GLY A 324 -17.26 -15.52 18.77
CA GLY A 324 -16.66 -16.86 18.80
C GLY A 324 -16.50 -17.54 17.44
N THR A 325 -17.06 -16.97 16.36
CA THR A 325 -16.88 -17.52 15.00
C THR A 325 -15.58 -17.02 14.37
N PHE A 326 -15.26 -17.49 13.16
CA PHE A 326 -14.11 -17.02 12.39
C PHE A 326 -14.57 -16.22 11.18
N PHE A 327 -13.80 -15.20 10.82
CA PHE A 327 -14.01 -14.49 9.57
C PHE A 327 -13.74 -15.43 8.40
N ARG A 328 -14.63 -15.40 7.40
CA ARG A 328 -14.55 -16.27 6.21
C ARG A 328 -13.27 -16.10 5.38
N LYS A 329 -12.63 -14.93 5.42
CA LYS A 329 -11.35 -14.70 4.76
C LYS A 329 -10.19 -14.87 5.74
N LYS A 330 -9.09 -15.40 5.24
CA LYS A 330 -7.84 -15.56 6.00
C LYS A 330 -6.93 -14.35 5.85
N LEU A 331 -6.28 -13.97 6.94
CA LEU A 331 -5.15 -13.05 6.89
C LEU A 331 -3.96 -13.77 6.27
N ASN A 332 -3.44 -13.22 5.18
CA ASN A 332 -2.18 -13.64 4.58
C ASN A 332 -1.05 -12.79 5.16
N ILE A 333 -0.01 -13.43 5.70
CA ILE A 333 1.22 -12.79 6.14
C ILE A 333 2.35 -13.37 5.31
N THR A 334 2.97 -12.55 4.47
CA THR A 334 4.13 -12.94 3.66
C THR A 334 5.35 -12.14 4.12
N ILE A 335 6.49 -12.83 4.30
CA ILE A 335 7.78 -12.20 4.60
C ILE A 335 8.74 -12.47 3.46
N TRP A 336 9.40 -11.41 2.99
CA TRP A 336 10.60 -11.51 2.15
C TRP A 336 11.80 -11.05 2.96
N ASN A 337 12.70 -11.96 3.30
CA ASN A 337 13.93 -11.62 4.00
C ASN A 337 15.05 -11.33 2.99
N TRP A 338 15.43 -10.07 2.83
CA TRP A 338 16.61 -9.67 2.03
C TRP A 338 17.80 -9.31 2.93
N HIS A 339 17.87 -9.94 4.11
CA HIS A 339 18.83 -9.76 5.20
C HIS A 339 18.94 -8.34 5.74
N LYS A 340 19.42 -7.38 4.95
CA LYS A 340 19.51 -5.97 5.37
C LYS A 340 18.19 -5.23 5.29
N VAL A 341 17.26 -5.73 4.48
CA VAL A 341 15.89 -5.23 4.39
C VAL A 341 14.95 -6.42 4.47
N ILE A 342 13.87 -6.30 5.24
CA ILE A 342 12.80 -7.29 5.33
C ILE A 342 11.49 -6.64 4.94
N PHE A 343 10.71 -7.29 4.10
CA PHE A 343 9.35 -6.89 3.81
C PHE A 343 8.37 -7.76 4.59
N ILE A 344 7.35 -7.12 5.16
CA ILE A 344 6.21 -7.79 5.81
C ILE A 344 4.95 -7.35 5.06
N PHE A 345 4.32 -8.27 4.34
CA PHE A 345 3.13 -8.02 3.52
C PHE A 345 1.89 -8.62 4.16
N LEU A 346 0.82 -7.82 4.29
CA LEU A 346 -0.47 -8.25 4.83
C LEU A 346 -1.62 -7.87 3.87
N ASN A 347 -2.61 -8.76 3.72
CA ASN A 347 -3.77 -8.60 2.82
C ASN A 347 -4.92 -7.78 3.41
N GLY A 348 -4.65 -6.60 3.97
CA GLY A 348 -5.69 -5.74 4.54
C GLY A 348 -5.31 -4.28 4.71
N GLU A 349 -6.27 -3.51 5.22
CA GLU A 349 -6.09 -2.12 5.65
C GLU A 349 -5.55 -2.09 7.08
N ILE A 350 -4.25 -2.38 7.22
CA ILE A 350 -3.62 -2.53 8.53
C ILE A 350 -3.48 -1.17 9.21
N LEU A 351 -3.92 -1.07 10.46
CA LEU A 351 -3.77 0.16 11.23
C LEU A 351 -2.31 0.38 11.63
N SER A 352 -1.92 1.65 11.75
CA SER A 352 -0.53 2.06 11.95
C SER A 352 0.14 1.57 13.24
N GLY A 353 -0.65 1.07 14.19
CA GLY A 353 -0.16 0.47 15.44
C GLY A 353 0.60 -0.85 15.28
N TYR A 354 0.51 -1.51 14.13
CA TYR A 354 1.24 -2.75 13.83
C TYR A 354 2.64 -2.53 13.24
N ASN A 355 3.08 -1.29 13.02
CA ASN A 355 4.34 -1.02 12.34
C ASN A 355 5.55 -1.59 13.10
N ILE A 356 6.41 -2.29 12.38
CA ILE A 356 7.73 -2.78 12.81
C ILE A 356 8.75 -2.06 11.95
N LEU A 357 9.70 -1.34 12.56
CA LEU A 357 10.67 -0.52 11.82
C LEU A 357 12.01 -1.24 11.58
N SER A 358 12.35 -2.19 12.45
CA SER A 358 13.58 -2.98 12.38
C SER A 358 13.39 -4.34 13.05
N TYR A 359 14.22 -5.30 12.68
CA TYR A 359 14.31 -6.62 13.31
C TYR A 359 15.76 -7.09 13.21
N LYS A 360 16.42 -7.39 14.33
CA LYS A 360 17.88 -7.56 14.39
C LYS A 360 18.58 -6.37 13.69
N ASP A 361 19.55 -6.64 12.81
CA ASP A 361 20.27 -5.62 12.03
C ASP A 361 19.57 -5.25 10.69
N SER A 362 18.31 -5.61 10.54
CA SER A 362 17.52 -5.43 9.31
C SER A 362 16.57 -4.24 9.44
N GLU A 363 16.48 -3.44 8.38
CA GLU A 363 15.40 -2.47 8.22
C GLU A 363 14.12 -3.19 7.79
N VAL A 364 12.97 -2.84 8.36
CA VAL A 364 11.69 -3.49 8.05
C VAL A 364 10.77 -2.53 7.29
N ILE A 365 10.15 -3.05 6.22
CA ILE A 365 9.15 -2.37 5.39
C ILE A 365 7.82 -3.11 5.55
N CYS A 366 6.91 -2.54 6.33
CA CYS A 366 5.55 -3.05 6.51
C CYS A 366 4.63 -2.57 5.39
N VAL A 367 3.94 -3.49 4.72
CA VAL A 367 3.13 -3.24 3.52
C VAL A 367 1.75 -3.85 3.72
N GLY A 368 0.71 -3.02 3.67
CA GLY A 368 -0.67 -3.49 3.61
C GLY A 368 -1.10 -3.73 2.16
N TYR A 369 -2.40 -4.00 1.97
CA TYR A 369 -3.00 -4.06 0.62
C TYR A 369 -2.28 -5.04 -0.34
N ALA A 370 -1.66 -6.08 0.22
CA ALA A 370 -0.84 -7.04 -0.51
C ALA A 370 -1.49 -8.43 -0.51
N ASN A 371 -1.55 -9.11 -1.65
CA ASN A 371 -2.12 -10.45 -1.80
C ASN A 371 -3.60 -10.57 -1.43
N GLY A 372 -4.37 -9.49 -1.58
CA GLY A 372 -5.82 -9.51 -1.40
C GLY A 372 -6.32 -8.39 -0.50
N MET A 373 -7.56 -8.55 -0.03
CA MET A 373 -8.21 -7.60 0.87
C MET A 373 -9.19 -8.30 1.82
N ILE A 374 -8.93 -8.16 3.12
CA ILE A 374 -9.77 -8.68 4.22
C ILE A 374 -10.50 -7.58 4.99
N GLY A 375 -10.27 -6.32 4.66
CA GLY A 375 -10.76 -5.16 5.40
C GLY A 375 -9.76 -4.61 6.42
N TYR A 376 -10.26 -3.90 7.42
CA TYR A 376 -9.42 -3.25 8.43
C TYR A 376 -8.91 -4.23 9.47
N LEU A 377 -7.64 -4.07 9.85
CA LEU A 377 -7.03 -4.83 10.95
C LEU A 377 -6.64 -3.90 12.10
N PRO A 378 -7.55 -3.70 13.08
CA PRO A 378 -7.31 -2.85 14.24
C PRO A 378 -6.41 -3.53 15.29
N THR A 379 -5.72 -2.72 16.10
CA THR A 379 -5.06 -3.21 17.33
C THR A 379 -6.10 -3.44 18.43
N LYS A 380 -5.73 -4.15 19.51
CA LYS A 380 -6.51 -4.28 20.75
C LYS A 380 -6.94 -2.92 21.28
N LYS A 381 -6.04 -1.94 21.27
CA LYS A 381 -6.37 -0.56 21.68
C LYS A 381 -7.42 0.06 20.75
N ASP A 382 -7.26 -0.09 19.44
CA ASP A 382 -8.24 0.44 18.48
C ASP A 382 -9.62 -0.23 18.65
N LEU A 383 -9.65 -1.53 18.91
CA LEU A 383 -10.88 -2.29 19.19
C LEU A 383 -11.62 -1.77 20.43
N MET A 384 -10.90 -1.53 21.54
CA MET A 384 -11.46 -0.93 22.76
C MET A 384 -12.02 0.48 22.51
N GLU A 385 -11.40 1.24 21.61
CA GLU A 385 -11.83 2.61 21.28
C GLU A 385 -12.99 2.66 20.26
N GLY A 386 -13.23 1.57 19.52
CA GLY A 386 -14.23 1.49 18.45
C GLY A 386 -13.94 2.43 17.26
N GLY A 387 -14.98 2.92 16.60
CA GLY A 387 -14.87 3.91 15.52
C GLY A 387 -15.08 3.33 14.13
N TYR A 388 -14.70 4.07 13.08
CA TYR A 388 -15.04 3.67 11.70
C TYR A 388 -14.41 2.34 11.31
N GLU A 389 -13.10 2.19 11.52
CA GLU A 389 -12.32 1.01 11.12
C GLU A 389 -12.74 -0.26 11.87
N VAL A 390 -13.31 -0.12 13.07
CA VAL A 390 -13.72 -1.23 13.95
C VAL A 390 -15.21 -1.57 13.77
N ASP A 391 -16.07 -0.56 13.72
CA ASP A 391 -17.52 -0.75 13.83
C ASP A 391 -18.23 -0.60 12.48
N LYS A 392 -17.94 0.48 11.77
CA LYS A 392 -18.75 0.93 10.63
C LYS A 392 -18.32 0.29 9.32
N SER A 393 -17.02 0.01 9.17
CA SER A 393 -16.44 -0.61 7.99
C SER A 393 -16.89 -2.08 7.81
N ARG A 394 -17.16 -2.80 8.91
CA ARG A 394 -17.45 -4.24 8.94
C ARG A 394 -18.50 -4.68 7.93
N LYS A 395 -19.60 -3.94 7.84
CA LYS A 395 -20.70 -4.24 6.89
C LYS A 395 -20.19 -4.28 5.45
N ASN A 396 -19.29 -3.36 5.08
CA ASN A 396 -18.74 -3.30 3.72
C ASN A 396 -17.89 -4.53 3.38
N PHE A 397 -17.25 -5.14 4.37
CA PHE A 397 -16.42 -6.33 4.21
C PHE A 397 -17.17 -7.63 4.56
N GLN A 398 -18.47 -7.53 4.85
CA GLN A 398 -19.32 -8.64 5.31
C GLN A 398 -18.73 -9.35 6.54
N ILE A 399 -18.29 -8.57 7.53
CA ILE A 399 -17.81 -9.06 8.82
C ILE A 399 -18.94 -8.97 9.85
N GLU A 400 -19.47 -10.11 10.27
CA GLU A 400 -20.70 -10.21 11.08
C GLU A 400 -20.51 -9.63 12.49
N SER A 401 -19.38 -9.91 13.13
CA SER A 401 -19.01 -9.41 14.45
C SER A 401 -17.66 -8.67 14.40
N ARG A 402 -17.29 -7.96 15.47
CA ARG A 402 -15.98 -7.31 15.54
C ARG A 402 -14.87 -8.37 15.50
N ILE A 403 -13.71 -7.98 14.98
CA ILE A 403 -12.48 -8.77 15.10
C ILE A 403 -12.16 -8.91 16.59
N SER A 404 -11.90 -10.13 17.06
CA SER A 404 -11.53 -10.39 18.46
C SER A 404 -10.21 -9.71 18.82
N ILE A 405 -10.12 -9.21 20.06
CA ILE A 405 -8.90 -8.62 20.64
C ILE A 405 -7.71 -9.59 20.67
N GLU A 406 -7.98 -10.91 20.65
CA GLU A 406 -6.95 -11.95 20.65
C GLU A 406 -6.11 -11.93 19.36
N ASN A 407 -6.68 -11.46 18.24
CA ASN A 407 -6.00 -11.51 16.95
C ASN A 407 -4.71 -10.69 16.94
N GLU A 408 -4.61 -9.56 17.65
CA GLU A 408 -3.37 -8.76 17.65
C GLU A 408 -2.17 -9.60 18.11
N LYS A 409 -2.34 -10.40 19.18
CA LYS A 409 -1.29 -11.28 19.68
C LYS A 409 -0.98 -12.36 18.65
N ILE A 410 -2.00 -13.05 18.14
CA ILE A 410 -1.86 -14.11 17.13
C ILE A 410 -1.07 -13.61 15.91
N ILE A 411 -1.38 -12.41 15.43
CA ILE A 411 -0.71 -11.82 14.26
C ILE A 411 0.76 -11.52 14.56
N LYS A 412 1.04 -10.89 15.70
CA LYS A 412 2.41 -10.57 16.12
C LYS A 412 3.26 -11.83 16.30
N ASP A 413 2.69 -12.86 16.91
CA ASP A 413 3.37 -14.14 17.13
C ASP A 413 3.67 -14.83 15.79
N ASN A 414 2.71 -14.86 14.85
CA ASN A 414 2.93 -15.41 13.50
C ASN A 414 3.99 -14.62 12.69
N ILE A 415 3.98 -13.29 12.78
CA ILE A 415 5.04 -12.46 12.17
C ILE A 415 6.40 -12.84 12.76
N LEU A 416 6.51 -12.98 14.09
CA LEU A 416 7.76 -13.33 14.75
C LEU A 416 8.25 -14.74 14.37
N ILE A 417 7.34 -15.71 14.26
CA ILE A 417 7.65 -17.08 13.80
C ILE A 417 8.26 -17.02 12.40
N LEU A 418 7.57 -16.38 11.45
CA LEU A 418 8.07 -16.24 10.08
C LEU A 418 9.38 -15.45 9.99
N LEU A 419 9.59 -14.44 10.84
CA LEU A 419 10.85 -13.71 10.93
C LEU A 419 11.98 -14.57 11.49
N LYS A 420 11.71 -15.60 12.29
CA LYS A 420 12.73 -16.56 12.75
C LYS A 420 13.04 -17.59 11.67
N GLU A 421 12.02 -18.12 11.01
CA GLU A 421 12.14 -19.17 9.98
C GLU A 421 12.70 -18.67 8.64
N SER A 422 12.74 -17.36 8.41
CA SER A 422 13.22 -16.77 7.15
C SER A 422 14.72 -16.42 7.16
N PHE A 423 15.38 -16.51 8.31
CA PHE A 423 16.83 -16.36 8.47
C PHE A 423 17.50 -17.74 8.45
#